data_AF-A0A0K2RYM2-F1
#
_entry.id   AF-A0A0K2RYM2-F1
#
_cell.length_a   1.000
_cell.length_b   1.000
_cell.length_c   1.000
_cell.angle_alpha   90.00
_cell.angle_beta   90.00
_cell.angle_gamma   90.00
#
_symmetry.space_group_name_H-M   'P 1'
#
loop_
_entity.id
_entity.type
_entity.pdbx_description
1 polymer ?
#
loop_
_entity_poly.entity_id
_entity_poly.type
_entity_poly.pdbx_seq_one_letter_code
_entity_poly.pdbx_strand_id
1 'polypeptide(L)'
;MTSYNPSNESAICTVTSVEIVEHEDPYWTSGEFETEECGIITSSKSPDGIPIRKYLQNFETGKKYRAYKSFDTRNDEFDFSVLRFEEIKE
;
A
#
# COMPACT_ATOMS: atom_id res chain seq x y z
N MET A 1 -15.60 -17.11 19.48
CA MET A 1 -14.84 -16.85 18.25
C MET A 1 -14.95 -15.38 17.95
N THR A 2 -13.93 -14.59 18.27
CA THR A 2 -13.82 -13.21 17.81
C THR A 2 -13.64 -13.24 16.30
N SER A 3 -14.54 -12.59 15.56
CA SER A 3 -14.43 -12.39 14.12
C SER A 3 -13.06 -11.78 13.82
N TYR A 4 -12.17 -12.53 13.17
CA TYR A 4 -10.87 -12.03 12.72
C TYR A 4 -11.15 -11.05 11.58
N ASN A 5 -10.90 -9.76 11.84
CA ASN A 5 -11.05 -8.71 10.84
C ASN A 5 -9.66 -8.23 10.40
N PRO A 6 -9.09 -8.82 9.32
CA PRO A 6 -7.78 -8.42 8.80
C PRO A 6 -7.76 -6.96 8.31
N SER A 7 -8.92 -6.29 8.16
CA SER A 7 -9.00 -4.85 7.86
C SER A 7 -8.36 -3.95 8.94
N ASN A 8 -8.15 -4.48 10.15
CA ASN A 8 -7.44 -3.79 11.23
C ASN A 8 -5.97 -4.20 11.34
N GLU A 9 -5.52 -5.17 10.54
CA GLU A 9 -4.11 -5.57 10.48
C GLU A 9 -3.34 -4.49 9.70
N SER A 10 -2.42 -3.84 10.40
CA SER A 10 -1.57 -2.82 9.81
C SER A 10 -0.14 -3.02 10.27
N ALA A 11 0.80 -2.71 9.39
CA ALA A 11 2.22 -2.68 9.68
C ALA A 11 2.75 -1.26 9.46
N ILE A 12 3.77 -0.89 10.23
CA ILE A 12 4.54 0.33 9.97
C ILE A 12 5.70 -0.09 9.10
N CYS A 13 5.81 0.54 7.93
CA CYS A 13 6.78 0.22 6.92
C CYS A 13 7.51 1.49 6.50
N THR A 14 8.83 1.42 6.42
CA THR A 14 9.68 2.48 5.87
C THR A 14 9.81 2.26 4.38
N VAL A 15 9.33 3.21 3.58
CA VAL A 15 9.40 3.13 2.10
C VAL A 15 10.82 3.41 1.64
N THR A 16 11.44 2.47 0.94
CA THR A 16 12.79 2.62 0.39
C THR A 16 12.76 2.97 -1.10
N SER A 17 11.73 2.52 -1.82
CA SER A 17 11.53 2.78 -3.23
C SER A 17 10.04 2.85 -3.56
N VAL A 18 9.69 3.63 -4.59
CA VAL A 18 8.33 3.69 -5.15
C VAL A 18 8.40 3.64 -6.66
N GLU A 19 7.74 2.63 -7.25
CA GLU A 19 7.60 2.48 -8.69
C GLU A 19 6.12 2.60 -9.07
N ILE A 20 5.81 3.45 -10.04
CA ILE A 20 4.45 3.58 -10.58
C ILE A 20 4.37 2.74 -11.86
N VAL A 21 3.52 1.72 -11.82
CA VAL A 21 3.26 0.82 -12.94
C VAL A 21 1.97 1.25 -13.63
N GLU A 22 2.12 1.76 -14.86
CA GLU A 22 1.00 2.04 -15.76
C GLU A 22 0.70 0.78 -16.57
N HIS A 23 -0.55 0.30 -16.52
CA HIS A 23 -0.99 -0.86 -17.31
C HIS A 23 -1.64 -0.41 -18.63
N GLU A 24 -1.85 -1.34 -19.56
CA GLU A 24 -2.51 -1.03 -20.84
C GLU A 24 -3.92 -0.45 -20.66
N ASP A 25 -4.61 -0.85 -19.59
CA ASP A 25 -5.88 -0.25 -19.20
C ASP A 25 -5.62 1.08 -18.45
N PRO A 26 -6.07 2.24 -18.96
CA PRO A 26 -5.79 3.53 -18.36
C PRO A 26 -6.44 3.74 -16.99
N TYR A 27 -7.37 2.85 -16.60
CA TYR A 27 -7.96 2.83 -15.26
C TYR A 27 -7.20 1.93 -14.28
N TRP A 28 -6.15 1.24 -14.76
CA TRP A 28 -5.33 0.34 -13.99
C TRP A 28 -3.92 0.93 -13.85
N THR A 29 -3.73 1.71 -12.79
CA THR A 29 -2.41 2.16 -12.34
C THR A 29 -2.17 1.60 -10.96
N SER A 30 -0.98 1.07 -10.72
CA SER A 30 -0.57 0.57 -9.41
C SER A 30 0.76 1.17 -8.99
N GLY A 31 1.00 1.24 -7.69
CA GLY A 31 2.30 1.53 -7.12
C GLY A 31 2.87 0.28 -6.47
N GLU A 32 4.12 -0.02 -6.76
CA GLU A 32 4.93 -1.01 -6.06
C GLU A 32 5.88 -0.27 -5.12
N PHE A 33 5.85 -0.61 -3.85
CA PHE A 33 6.70 0.01 -2.84
C PHE A 33 7.62 -1.06 -2.28
N GLU A 34 8.92 -0.81 -2.35
CA GLU A 34 9.87 -1.56 -1.55
C GLU A 34 9.88 -0.95 -0.16
N THR A 35 9.82 -1.82 0.85
CA THR A 35 9.88 -1.39 2.25
C THR A 35 10.83 -2.26 3.06
N GLU A 36 11.43 -1.68 4.10
CA GLU A 36 12.39 -2.41 4.94
C GLU A 36 11.71 -3.51 5.77
N GLU A 37 10.57 -3.19 6.39
CA GLU A 37 9.90 -4.09 7.33
C GLU A 37 8.84 -4.99 6.67
N CYS A 38 8.20 -4.53 5.60
CA CYS A 38 7.00 -5.15 5.04
C CYS A 38 7.23 -5.82 3.68
N GLY A 39 8.46 -5.84 3.19
CA GLY A 39 8.80 -6.37 1.87
C GLY A 39 8.25 -5.49 0.73
N ILE A 40 7.91 -6.14 -0.38
CA ILE A 40 7.29 -5.45 -1.52
C ILE A 40 5.78 -5.43 -1.30
N ILE A 41 5.20 -4.25 -1.42
CA ILE A 41 3.76 -4.03 -1.22
C ILE A 41 3.20 -3.29 -2.43
N THR A 42 1.99 -3.67 -2.82
CA THR A 42 1.32 -3.10 -4.00
C THR A 42 0.06 -2.33 -3.61
N SER A 43 -0.14 -1.17 -4.24
CA SER A 43 -1.36 -0.37 -4.10
C SER A 43 -1.93 0.00 -5.44
N SER A 44 -3.16 -0.43 -5.69
CA SER A 44 -3.98 -0.02 -6.84
C SER A 44 -5.20 0.81 -6.42
N LYS A 45 -5.34 1.08 -5.11
CA LYS A 45 -6.47 1.82 -4.55
C LYS A 45 -5.98 3.10 -3.87
N SER A 46 -6.59 4.21 -4.24
CA SER A 46 -6.43 5.49 -3.56
C SER A 46 -7.62 5.78 -2.65
N PRO A 47 -7.45 6.64 -1.63
CA PRO A 47 -8.56 7.16 -0.85
C PRO A 47 -9.61 7.87 -1.73
N ASP A 48 -10.87 7.83 -1.30
CA ASP A 48 -12.00 8.41 -2.03
C ASP A 48 -11.72 9.83 -2.54
N GLY A 49 -11.91 10.03 -3.84
CA GLY A 49 -11.78 11.33 -4.51
C GLY A 49 -10.35 11.72 -4.92
N ILE A 50 -9.32 10.94 -4.59
CA ILE A 50 -7.94 11.18 -5.05
C ILE A 50 -7.64 10.27 -6.24
N PRO A 51 -7.20 10.78 -7.40
CA PRO A 51 -6.72 9.95 -8.49
C PRO A 51 -5.52 9.09 -8.06
N ILE A 52 -5.52 7.79 -8.40
CA ILE A 52 -4.48 6.84 -7.99
C ILE A 52 -3.07 7.33 -8.30
N ARG A 53 -2.83 7.85 -9.51
CA ARG A 53 -1.53 8.42 -9.89
C ARG A 53 -1.07 9.55 -8.97
N LYS A 54 -1.98 10.45 -8.61
CA LYS A 54 -1.68 11.56 -7.69
C LYS A 54 -1.40 11.04 -6.28
N TYR A 55 -2.12 10.00 -5.86
CA TYR A 55 -1.88 9.35 -4.57
C TYR A 55 -0.48 8.73 -4.50
N LEU A 56 -0.10 7.94 -5.50
CA LEU A 56 1.20 7.28 -5.60
C LEU A 56 2.39 8.25 -5.67
N GLN A 57 2.21 9.43 -6.29
CA GLN A 57 3.24 10.47 -6.37
C GLN A 57 3.52 11.20 -5.05
N ASN A 58 2.68 11.05 -4.02
CA ASN A 58 2.88 11.72 -2.73
C ASN A 58 3.74 10.92 -1.75
N PHE A 59 4.21 9.74 -2.15
CA PHE A 59 5.08 8.92 -1.29
C PHE A 59 6.52 9.37 -1.41
N GLU A 60 7.20 9.44 -0.27
CA GLU A 60 8.58 9.85 -0.17
C GLU A 60 9.42 8.71 0.41
N THR A 61 10.54 8.43 -0.25
CA THR A 61 11.52 7.46 0.21
C THR A 61 12.15 7.91 1.54
N GLY A 62 12.33 6.98 2.47
CA GLY A 62 12.86 7.22 3.82
C GLY A 62 11.80 7.62 4.85
N LYS A 63 10.53 7.76 4.46
CA LYS A 63 9.42 8.01 5.38
C LYS A 63 8.74 6.72 5.83
N LYS A 64 8.18 6.77 7.04
CA LYS A 64 7.37 5.69 7.62
C LYS A 64 5.90 5.87 7.26
N TYR A 65 5.29 4.79 6.82
CA TYR A 65 3.87 4.73 6.49
C TYR A 65 3.23 3.58 7.25
N ARG A 66 1.98 3.77 7.65
CA ARG A 66 1.13 2.68 8.12
C ARG A 66 0.42 2.07 6.92
N ALA A 67 0.77 0.83 6.59
CA ALA A 67 0.14 0.05 5.53
C ALA A 67 -0.97 -0.83 6.12
N TYR A 68 -2.19 -0.67 5.62
CA TYR A 68 -3.36 -1.45 6.03
C TYR A 68 -3.60 -2.61 5.07
N LYS A 69 -3.52 -3.83 5.60
CA LYS A 69 -3.65 -5.06 4.80
C LYS A 69 -5.08 -5.21 4.27
N SER A 70 -5.22 -5.60 3.00
CA SER A 70 -6.53 -5.92 2.44
C SER A 70 -7.07 -7.23 2.95
N PHE A 71 -8.38 -7.28 3.17
CA PHE A 71 -9.11 -8.52 3.50
C PHE A 71 -9.01 -9.55 2.36
N ASP A 72 -8.91 -9.06 1.12
CA ASP A 72 -8.93 -9.90 -0.09
C ASP A 72 -7.57 -10.50 -0.42
N THR A 73 -6.47 -10.06 0.21
CA THR A 73 -5.16 -10.62 -0.13
C THR A 73 -4.92 -11.93 0.59
N ARG A 74 -4.47 -12.93 -0.18
CA ARG A 74 -3.99 -14.20 0.37
C ARG A 74 -2.88 -13.91 1.37
N ASN A 75 -2.85 -14.69 2.44
CA ASN A 75 -1.99 -14.50 3.60
C ASN A 75 -0.53 -14.89 3.29
N ASP A 76 0.01 -14.39 2.18
CA ASP A 76 1.36 -14.62 1.70
C ASP A 76 2.25 -13.46 2.19
N GLU A 77 3.40 -13.81 2.75
CA GLU A 77 4.27 -12.92 3.54
C GLU A 77 4.94 -11.81 2.69
N PHE A 78 4.94 -11.94 1.36
CA PHE A 78 5.70 -11.10 0.43
C PHE A 78 4.89 -10.49 -0.72
N ASP A 79 3.55 -10.57 -0.69
CA ASP A 79 2.70 -10.08 -1.79
C ASP A 79 1.27 -9.75 -1.29
N PHE A 80 1.19 -8.88 -0.28
CA PHE A 80 -0.10 -8.42 0.22
C PHE A 80 -0.49 -7.07 -0.38
N SER A 81 -1.75 -6.94 -0.80
CA SER A 81 -2.30 -5.71 -1.35
C SER A 81 -2.69 -4.81 -0.20
N VAL A 82 -2.29 -3.54 -0.29
CA VAL A 82 -2.59 -2.55 0.74
C VAL A 82 -3.87 -1.80 0.36
N LEU A 83 -4.85 -1.76 1.27
CA LEU A 83 -6.07 -0.98 1.07
C LEU A 83 -5.83 0.52 1.24
N ARG A 84 -4.88 0.87 2.12
CA ARG A 84 -4.57 2.24 2.48
C ARG A 84 -3.16 2.36 3.01
N PHE A 85 -2.44 3.39 2.57
CA PHE A 85 -1.28 3.91 3.28
C PHE A 85 -1.61 5.25 3.92
N GLU A 86 -1.12 5.42 5.14
CA GLU A 86 -1.12 6.69 5.83
C GLU A 86 0.29 7.08 6.23
N GLU A 87 0.72 8.28 5.84
CA GLU A 87 1.95 8.86 6.35
C GLU A 87 1.83 9.01 7.87
N ILE A 88 2.82 8.49 8.60
CA ILE A 88 2.91 8.69 10.03
C ILE A 88 3.67 9.99 10.25
N LYS A 89 2.99 11.00 10.78
CA LYS A 89 3.64 12.21 11.28
C LYS A 89 4.26 11.87 12.63
N GLU A 90 5.59 11.79 12.67
CA GLU A 90 6.36 11.61 13.91
C GLU A 90 6.27 12.85 14.81
#